data_AF-A0AAE5H7M7-F1
#
_entry.id   AF-A0AAE5H7M7-F1
#
_cell.length_a   1.000
_cell.length_b   1.000
_cell.length_c   1.000
_cell.angle_alpha   90.00
_cell.angle_beta   90.00
_cell.angle_gamma   90.00
#
_symmetry.space_group_name_H-M   'P 1'
#
loop_
_entity.id
_entity.type
_entity.pdbx_description
1 polymer ?
#
loop_
_entity_poly.entity_id
_entity_poly.type
_entity_poly.pdbx_seq_one_letter_code
_entity_poly.pdbx_strand_id
1 'polypeptide(L)' 'MQRTVTSIHTDECPYLNEEHSISINYAELFNNQYKKMTYSCDQGPECTFKDKYGRCPVYKNAPNTP' A
#
# COMPACT_ATOMS: atom_id res chain seq x y z
N MET A 1 -4.47 -23.20 -1.77
CA MET A 1 -3.45 -22.29 -1.20
C MET A 1 -3.64 -20.94 -1.87
N GLN A 2 -4.01 -19.89 -1.13
CA GLN A 2 -4.16 -18.55 -1.69
C GLN A 2 -2.74 -17.94 -1.76
N ARG A 3 -2.27 -17.60 -2.96
CA ARG A 3 -0.94 -17.00 -3.13
C ARG A 3 -1.02 -15.53 -2.70
N THR A 4 -0.05 -15.11 -1.91
CA THR A 4 0.11 -13.70 -1.54
C THR A 4 1.37 -13.18 -2.21
N VAL A 5 1.27 -12.00 -2.81
CA VAL A 5 2.36 -11.30 -3.49
C VAL A 5 2.60 -10.00 -2.75
N THR A 6 3.82 -9.78 -2.28
CA THR A 6 4.21 -8.51 -1.67
C THR A 6 4.90 -7.67 -2.75
N SER A 7 4.41 -6.45 -2.98
CA SER A 7 5.04 -5.48 -3.88
C SER A 7 5.33 -4.18 -3.13
N ILE A 8 6.47 -3.57 -3.43
CA ILE A 8 6.88 -2.29 -2.85
C ILE A 8 6.44 -1.19 -3.81
N HIS A 9 5.66 -0.26 -3.29
CA HIS A 9 5.22 0.91 -4.02
C HIS A 9 5.82 2.16 -3.37
N THR A 10 6.53 2.95 -4.17
CA THR A 10 7.12 4.22 -3.75
C THR A 10 6.34 5.33 -4.44
N ASP A 11 5.83 6.27 -3.65
CA ASP A 11 5.12 7.45 -4.16
C ASP A 11 5.37 8.64 -3.23
N GLU A 12 5.13 9.85 -3.73
CA GLU A 12 5.25 11.06 -2.94
C GLU A 12 4.09 11.17 -1.95
N CYS A 13 4.42 11.38 -0.67
CA CYS A 13 3.41 11.66 0.34
C CYS A 13 2.99 13.14 0.24
N PRO A 14 1.72 13.45 -0.09
CA PRO A 14 1.27 14.83 -0.33
C PRO A 14 1.31 15.72 0.92
N TYR A 15 1.52 15.14 2.11
CA TYR A 15 1.61 15.88 3.37
C TYR A 15 3.05 16.19 3.79
N LEU A 16 4.01 15.33 3.41
CA LEU A 16 5.42 15.49 3.77
C LEU A 16 6.23 16.08 2.60
N ASN A 17 5.70 16.05 1.37
CA ASN A 17 6.46 16.32 0.14
C ASN A 17 7.75 15.50 0.08
N GLU A 18 7.67 14.25 0.55
CA GLU A 18 8.77 13.30 0.57
C GLU A 18 8.29 11.97 -0.02
N GLU A 19 9.18 11.29 -0.74
CA GLU A 19 8.93 9.96 -1.28
C GLU A 19 8.89 8.94 -0.15
N HIS A 20 7.80 8.18 -0.08
CA HIS A 20 7.64 7.11 0.88
C HIS A 20 7.36 5.79 0.20
N SER A 21 8.10 4.78 0.62
CA SER A 21 7.92 3.40 0.20
C SER A 21 6.96 2.70 1.13
N ILE A 22 5.96 2.04 0.57
CA ILE A 22 5.04 1.15 1.28
C ILE A 22 5.11 -0.25 0.69
N SER A 23 5.07 -1.25 1.56
CA SER A 23 4.97 -2.65 1.14
C SER A 23 3.50 -3.06 1.16
N ILE A 24 2.96 -3.49 0.02
CA ILE A 24 1.56 -3.90 -0.11
C ILE A 24 1.50 -5.39 -0.36
N ASN A 25 0.68 -6.07 0.43
CA ASN A 25 0.36 -7.47 0.23
C ASN A 25 -0.90 -7.59 -0.63
N TYR A 26 -0.78 -8.27 -1.76
CA TYR A 26 -1.85 -8.61 -2.66
C TYR A 26 -2.20 -10.08 -2.48
N ALA A 27 -3.48 -10.39 -2.34
CA ALA A 27 -3.97 -11.75 -2.51
C ALA A 27 -4.22 -12.01 -4.00
N GLU A 28 -3.60 -13.05 -4.54
CA GLU A 28 -3.87 -13.55 -5.88
C GLU A 28 -5.20 -14.32 -5.87
N LEU A 29 -6.13 -13.85 -6.70
CA LEU A 29 -7.43 -14.45 -6.97
C LEU A 29 -7.39 -15.19 -8.31
N PHE A 30 -8.46 -15.92 -8.61
CA PHE A 30 -8.62 -16.58 -9.91
C PHE A 30 -8.66 -15.54 -11.06
N ASN A 31 -8.18 -15.91 -12.25
CA ASN A 31 -8.06 -15.06 -13.44
C ASN A 31 -7.08 -13.87 -13.33
N ASN A 32 -5.88 -14.07 -12.75
CA ASN A 32 -4.86 -13.01 -12.62
C ASN A 32 -5.38 -11.72 -11.95
N GLN A 33 -6.40 -11.85 -11.12
CA GLN A 33 -6.92 -10.73 -10.35
C GLN A 33 -6.16 -10.65 -9.02
N TYR A 34 -5.79 -9.44 -8.64
CA TYR A 34 -5.11 -9.19 -7.38
C TYR A 34 -5.99 -8.30 -6.51
N LYS A 35 -6.04 -8.62 -5.22
CA LYS A 35 -6.74 -7.80 -4.23
C LYS A 35 -5.76 -7.30 -3.19
N LYS A 36 -5.66 -5.99 -3.02
CA LYS A 36 -4.92 -5.39 -1.92
C LYS A 36 -5.51 -5.87 -0.59
N MET A 37 -4.67 -6.48 0.24
CA MET A 37 -5.04 -7.02 1.55
C MET A 37 -4.61 -6.06 2.65
N THR A 38 -3.31 -5.97 2.86
CA THR A 38 -2.68 -5.18 3.92
C THR A 38 -1.52 -4.40 3.33
N TYR A 39 -1.14 -3.32 3.98
CA TYR A 39 0.04 -2.55 3.63
C TYR A 39 0.83 -2.22 4.89
N SER A 40 2.13 -2.09 4.73
CA SER A 40 3.09 -1.64 5.75
C SER A 40 3.77 -0.39 5.23
N CYS A 41 3.71 0.70 6.00
CA CYS A 41 4.42 1.94 5.70
C CYS A 41 5.73 1.96 6.48
N ASP A 42 6.80 2.47 5.86
CA ASP A 42 8.12 2.59 6.50
C ASP A 42 8.10 3.52 7.73
N GLN A 43 7.25 4.56 7.71
CA GLN A 43 6.99 5.42 8.88
C GLN A 43 6.22 4.72 10.03
N GLY A 44 5.86 3.44 9.88
CA GLY A 44 5.20 2.66 10.91
C GLY A 44 3.77 3.12 11.24
N PRO A 45 3.18 2.60 12.34
CA PRO A 45 1.81 2.93 12.75
C PRO A 45 1.63 4.39 13.19
N GLU A 46 2.73 5.09 13.44
CA GLU A 46 2.78 6.47 13.94
C GLU A 46 2.66 7.54 12.86
N CYS A 47 2.55 7.15 11.58
CA CYS A 47 2.29 8.08 10.49
C CYS A 47 1.05 8.93 10.83
N THR A 48 1.28 10.21 11.12
CA THR A 48 0.22 11.15 11.53
C THR A 48 -0.65 11.55 10.35
N PHE A 49 -0.11 11.41 9.14
CA PHE A 49 -0.73 11.78 7.87
C PHE A 49 -1.49 10.59 7.28
N LYS A 50 -2.63 10.26 7.89
CA LYS A 50 -3.57 9.25 7.40
C LYS A 50 -4.78 9.93 6.77
N ASP A 51 -5.28 9.35 5.68
CA ASP A 51 -6.56 9.73 5.05
C ASP A 51 -7.72 9.52 6.05
N LYS A 52 -8.91 10.05 5.74
CA LYS A 52 -10.12 9.95 6.59
C LYS A 52 -10.52 8.53 7.01
N TYR A 53 -9.97 7.52 6.35
CA TYR A 53 -10.16 6.10 6.66
C TYR A 53 -8.97 5.46 7.41
N GLY A 54 -8.03 6.25 7.94
CA GLY A 54 -6.84 5.74 8.62
C GLY A 54 -5.79 5.11 7.70
N ARG A 55 -5.85 5.41 6.39
CA ARG A 55 -4.95 4.81 5.38
C ARG A 55 -3.83 5.76 5.00
N CYS A 56 -2.62 5.25 4.78
CA CYS A 56 -1.53 6.05 4.23
C CYS A 56 -1.92 6.59 2.83
N PRO A 57 -1.68 7.88 2.53
CA PRO A 57 -2.03 8.46 1.23
C PRO A 57 -1.34 7.75 0.06
N VAL A 58 -0.09 7.30 0.25
CA VAL A 58 0.67 6.49 -0.71
C VAL A 58 -0.08 5.19 -1.06
N TYR A 59 -0.79 4.58 -0.11
CA TYR A 59 -1.59 3.36 -0.36
C TYR A 59 -2.78 3.60 -1.30
N LYS A 60 -3.31 4.82 -1.31
CA LYS A 60 -4.39 5.22 -2.21
C LYS A 60 -3.89 5.31 -3.65
N ASN A 61 -2.66 5.77 -3.86
CA ASN A 61 -2.04 5.92 -5.17
C ASN A 61 -1.47 4.60 -5.72
N ALA A 62 -1.21 3.64 -4.85
CA ALA A 62 -0.69 2.35 -5.26
C ALA A 62 -1.56 1.64 -6.32
N PRO A 63 -0.97 0.88 -7.25
CA PRO A 63 -1.70 0.10 -8.24
C PRO A 63 -2.54 -1.00 -7.60
N ASN A 64 -3.63 -1.44 -8.25
CA ASN A 64 -4.44 -2.58 -7.78
C ASN A 64 -3.80 -3.94 -8.07
N THR A 65 -2.71 -3.93 -8.81
CA THR A 65 -1.90 -5.10 -9.17
C THR A 65 -0.48 -4.91 -8.63
N PRO A 66 0.19 -5.99 -8.20
CA PRO A 66 1.57 -5.96 -7.72
C PRO A 66 2.56 -5.47 -8.78
#